data_AF-A0A4Z0GYQ3-F1
#
_entry.id   AF-A0A4Z0GYQ3-F1
#
_cell.length_a   1.000
_cell.length_b   1.000
_cell.length_c   1.000
_cell.angle_alpha   90.00
_cell.angle_beta   90.00
_cell.angle_gamma   90.00
#
_symmetry.space_group_name_H-M   'P 1'
#
loop_
_entity.id
_entity.type
_entity.pdbx_description
1 polymer ?
#
loop_
_entity_poly.entity_id
_entity_poly.type
_entity_poly.pdbx_seq_one_letter_code
_entity_poly.pdbx_strand_id
1 'polypeptide(L)'
;MSTATSELRRFLVIAGRRLRNGQSAAEMFSPAVDAVWHQMLGTPQYQALCRETAGRPIGHAANKGQGPISWVTAYEEAYGPLPEIWFTDAEGRLDHEAIARYRATGTVVAEWDCSPIGGGGDDDLVPETDRR
;
A
#
# COMPACT_ATOMS: atom_id res chain seq x y z
N MET A 1 4.64 17.02 7.13
CA MET A 1 4.27 15.78 6.43
C MET A 1 2.82 15.86 6.05
N SER A 2 2.44 15.44 4.84
CA SER A 2 1.03 15.35 4.45
C SER A 2 0.38 14.12 5.10
N THR A 3 -0.94 14.12 5.20
CA THR A 3 -1.72 12.95 5.68
C THR A 3 -1.38 11.70 4.86
N ALA A 4 -1.28 11.82 3.53
CA ALA A 4 -0.94 10.71 2.64
C ALA A 4 0.45 10.10 2.94
N THR A 5 1.47 10.93 3.23
CA THR A 5 2.78 10.42 3.64
C THR A 5 2.69 9.67 4.97
N SER A 6 1.94 10.19 5.95
CA SER A 6 1.74 9.50 7.24
C SER A 6 1.01 8.16 7.06
N GLU A 7 0.01 8.08 6.19
CA GLU A 7 -0.71 6.85 5.88
C GLU A 7 0.13 5.83 5.13
N LEU A 8 0.99 6.28 4.20
CA LEU A 8 1.97 5.40 3.54
C LEU A 8 2.89 4.73 4.58
N ARG A 9 3.35 5.47 5.60
CA ARG A 9 4.17 4.90 6.68
C ARG A 9 3.42 3.78 7.40
N ARG A 10 2.16 4.00 7.77
CA ARG A 10 1.31 3.01 8.44
C ARG A 10 1.06 1.78 7.57
N PHE A 11 0.79 2.01 6.28
CA PHE A 11 0.64 0.95 5.29
C PHE A 11 1.88 0.07 5.21
N LEU A 12 3.08 0.65 5.12
CA LEU A 12 4.33 -0.10 5.04
C LEU A 12 4.60 -0.92 6.32
N VAL A 13 4.18 -0.44 7.50
CA VAL A 13 4.22 -1.25 8.73
C VAL A 13 3.35 -2.49 8.60
N ILE A 14 2.11 -2.33 8.11
CA ILE A 14 1.16 -3.44 7.93
C ILE A 14 1.65 -4.41 6.85
N ALA A 15 2.07 -3.90 5.68
CA ALA A 15 2.63 -4.67 4.59
C ALA A 15 3.87 -5.46 5.05
N GLY A 16 4.79 -4.83 5.78
CA GLY A 16 5.97 -5.48 6.34
C GLY A 16 5.61 -6.61 7.30
N ARG A 17 4.59 -6.44 8.16
CA ARG A 17 4.08 -7.51 9.04
C ARG A 17 3.53 -8.68 8.23
N ARG A 18 2.67 -8.41 7.24
CA ARG A 18 2.07 -9.46 6.38
C ARG A 18 3.12 -10.27 5.64
N LEU A 19 4.08 -9.59 5.01
CA LEU A 19 5.18 -10.22 4.27
C LEU A 19 6.06 -11.10 5.18
N ARG A 20 6.35 -10.64 6.41
CA ARG A 20 7.10 -11.47 7.38
C ARG A 20 6.34 -12.71 7.82
N ASN A 21 5.01 -12.62 7.90
CA ASN A 21 4.14 -13.72 8.31
C ASN A 21 3.74 -14.64 7.15
N GLY A 22 4.27 -14.42 5.93
CA GLY A 22 3.90 -15.21 4.74
C GLY A 22 2.45 -15.00 4.28
N GLN A 23 1.82 -13.90 4.69
CA GLN A 23 0.47 -13.53 4.26
C GLN A 23 0.51 -12.87 2.88
N SER A 24 -0.63 -12.87 2.18
CA SER A 24 -0.80 -12.13 0.93
C SER A 24 -0.42 -10.67 1.07
N ALA A 25 0.15 -10.11 0.00
CA ALA A 25 0.51 -8.70 -0.10
C ALA A 25 -0.68 -7.79 0.22
N ALA A 26 -0.40 -6.66 0.87
CA ALA A 26 -1.43 -5.68 1.21
C ALA A 26 -1.90 -4.94 -0.04
N GLU A 27 -3.21 -4.85 -0.27
CA GLU A 27 -3.79 -4.23 -1.44
C GLU A 27 -3.69 -2.69 -1.33
N MET A 28 -3.00 -2.01 -2.25
CA MET A 28 -2.94 -0.54 -2.27
C MET A 28 -4.13 0.03 -3.05
N PHE A 29 -5.20 0.38 -2.34
CA PHE A 29 -6.45 0.82 -2.98
C PHE A 29 -6.66 2.34 -3.02
N SER A 30 -5.82 3.12 -2.34
CA SER A 30 -5.96 4.58 -2.25
C SER A 30 -5.09 5.26 -3.30
N PRO A 31 -5.67 5.91 -4.34
CA PRO A 31 -4.88 6.62 -5.33
C PRO A 31 -4.05 7.77 -4.73
N ALA A 32 -4.57 8.45 -3.69
CA ALA A 32 -3.83 9.52 -3.02
C ALA A 32 -2.59 9.01 -2.27
N VAL A 33 -2.68 7.87 -1.58
CA VAL A 33 -1.53 7.26 -0.89
C VAL A 33 -0.57 6.63 -1.90
N ASP A 34 -1.11 6.00 -2.94
CA ASP A 34 -0.34 5.38 -4.02
C ASP A 34 0.51 6.41 -4.79
N ALA A 35 -0.05 7.56 -5.13
CA ALA A 35 0.70 8.63 -5.78
C ALA A 35 1.93 9.08 -4.97
N VAL A 36 1.79 9.18 -3.63
CA VAL A 36 2.93 9.47 -2.74
C VAL A 36 3.93 8.33 -2.72
N TRP A 37 3.44 7.08 -2.75
CA TRP A 37 4.31 5.92 -2.81
C TRP A 37 5.17 5.92 -4.08
N HIS A 38 4.56 6.09 -5.26
CA HIS A 38 5.27 6.16 -6.54
C HIS A 38 6.27 7.31 -6.61
N GLN A 39 5.94 8.48 -6.05
CA GLN A 39 6.89 9.60 -5.95
C GLN A 39 8.13 9.26 -5.12
N MET A 40 8.00 8.34 -4.15
CA MET A 40 9.11 7.93 -3.29
C MET A 40 9.89 6.73 -3.85
N LEU A 41 9.33 5.92 -4.74
CA LEU A 41 10.01 4.74 -5.27
C LEU A 41 11.37 5.08 -5.89
N GLY A 42 12.36 4.20 -5.65
CA GLY A 42 13.74 4.39 -6.12
C GLY A 42 14.55 5.44 -5.35
N THR A 43 13.95 6.18 -4.42
CA THR A 43 14.67 7.20 -3.64
C THR A 43 15.35 6.61 -2.38
N PRO A 44 16.47 7.19 -1.92
CA PRO A 44 17.06 6.83 -0.62
C PRO A 44 16.10 7.01 0.56
N GLN A 45 15.20 8.00 0.48
CA GLN A 45 14.17 8.28 1.47
C GLN A 45 13.20 7.11 1.61
N TYR A 46 12.81 6.49 0.50
CA TYR A 46 11.97 5.29 0.54
C TYR A 46 12.68 4.09 1.14
N GLN A 47 13.96 3.89 0.83
CA GLN A 47 14.75 2.82 1.43
C GLN A 47 14.86 2.98 2.96
N ALA A 48 15.13 4.21 3.42
CA ALA A 48 15.16 4.53 4.85
C ALA A 48 13.78 4.28 5.49
N LEU A 49 12.71 4.70 4.82
CA LEU A 49 11.35 4.49 5.30
C LEU A 49 10.98 3.01 5.42
N CYS A 50 11.35 2.18 4.46
CA CYS A 50 11.14 0.73 4.51
C CYS A 50 11.89 0.10 5.69
N ARG A 51 13.15 0.51 5.92
CA ARG A 51 13.93 0.04 7.06
C ARG A 51 13.30 0.46 8.38
N GLU A 52 12.83 1.70 8.50
CA GLU A 52 12.18 2.22 9.70
C GLU A 52 10.86 1.49 10.02
N THR A 53 10.03 1.25 9.01
CA THR A 53 8.66 0.74 9.19
C THR A 53 8.57 -0.79 9.18
N ALA A 54 9.35 -1.45 8.33
CA ALA A 54 9.27 -2.88 8.08
C ALA A 54 10.54 -3.64 8.49
N GLY A 55 11.63 -2.93 8.84
CA GLY A 55 12.93 -3.53 9.16
C GLY A 55 13.64 -4.14 7.95
N ARG A 56 13.06 -4.02 6.75
CA ARG A 56 13.57 -4.62 5.51
C ARG A 56 13.11 -3.81 4.29
N PRO A 57 13.78 -3.94 3.14
CA PRO A 57 13.28 -3.39 1.88
C PRO A 57 11.89 -3.96 1.53
N ILE A 58 11.00 -3.09 1.08
CA ILE A 58 9.71 -3.44 0.47
C ILE A 58 9.77 -3.01 -0.99
N GLY A 59 9.64 -3.98 -1.89
CA GLY A 59 9.53 -3.72 -3.32
C GLY A 59 8.11 -3.34 -3.72
N HIS A 60 7.95 -2.96 -4.98
CA HIS A 60 6.68 -2.61 -5.58
C HIS A 60 6.45 -3.48 -6.82
N ALA A 61 5.25 -4.03 -6.95
CA ALA A 61 4.83 -4.74 -8.16
C ALA A 61 3.53 -4.15 -8.67
N ALA A 62 3.47 -3.87 -9.98
CA ALA A 62 2.21 -3.57 -10.66
C ALA A 62 1.40 -4.86 -10.75
N ASN A 63 0.19 -4.85 -10.19
CA ASN A 63 -0.75 -5.97 -10.22
C ASN A 63 -2.18 -5.45 -10.14
N LYS A 64 -3.07 -6.00 -10.96
CA LYS A 64 -4.47 -5.58 -10.93
C LYS A 64 -5.29 -6.54 -10.11
N GLY A 65 -6.15 -6.01 -9.26
CA GLY A 65 -7.09 -6.79 -8.48
C GLY A 65 -8.28 -5.97 -8.03
N GLN A 66 -9.31 -6.69 -7.58
CA GLN A 66 -10.49 -6.11 -6.98
C GLN A 66 -11.01 -7.04 -5.89
N GLY A 67 -11.61 -6.47 -4.86
CA GLY A 67 -12.21 -7.26 -3.79
C GLY A 67 -12.05 -6.61 -2.41
N PRO A 68 -12.32 -7.38 -1.35
CA PRO A 68 -12.16 -6.91 0.02
C PRO A 68 -10.70 -6.58 0.34
N ILE A 69 -10.48 -5.44 0.97
CA ILE A 69 -9.14 -5.01 1.40
C ILE A 69 -8.78 -5.74 2.69
N SER A 70 -7.87 -6.69 2.57
CA SER A 70 -7.67 -7.76 3.55
C SER A 70 -6.90 -7.31 4.80
N TRP A 71 -6.45 -6.06 4.83
CA TRP A 71 -5.65 -5.48 5.91
C TRP A 71 -6.35 -4.41 6.73
N VAL A 72 -7.56 -4.00 6.37
CA VAL A 72 -8.31 -2.92 7.05
C VAL A 72 -8.44 -3.20 8.55
N THR A 73 -8.88 -4.39 8.95
CA THR A 73 -9.02 -4.76 10.37
C THR A 73 -7.70 -4.60 11.15
N ALA A 74 -6.59 -5.07 10.59
CA ALA A 74 -5.28 -4.95 11.23
C ALA A 74 -4.78 -3.49 11.32
N TYR A 75 -5.17 -2.65 10.36
CA TYR A 75 -4.93 -1.21 10.43
C TYR A 75 -5.76 -0.58 11.55
N GLU A 76 -7.05 -0.90 11.63
CA GLU A 76 -7.96 -0.33 12.64
C GLU A 76 -7.56 -0.68 14.06
N GLU A 77 -7.18 -1.93 14.30
CA GLU A 77 -6.67 -2.38 15.59
C GLU A 77 -5.43 -1.59 16.04
N ALA A 78 -4.60 -1.15 15.09
CA ALA A 78 -3.35 -0.45 15.37
C ALA A 78 -3.49 1.07 15.45
N TYR A 79 -4.38 1.67 14.64
CA TYR A 79 -4.41 3.11 14.40
C TYR A 79 -5.81 3.74 14.51
N GLY A 80 -6.85 2.94 14.69
CA GLY A 80 -8.25 3.38 14.61
C GLY A 80 -8.77 3.46 13.17
N PRO A 81 -9.97 4.05 12.97
CA PRO A 81 -10.65 4.02 11.68
C PRO A 81 -9.82 4.66 10.55
N LEU A 82 -10.02 4.18 9.33
CA LEU A 82 -9.35 4.70 8.14
C LEU A 82 -9.70 6.19 7.94
N PRO A 83 -8.70 7.09 7.88
CA PRO A 83 -8.94 8.48 7.52
C PRO A 83 -9.38 8.65 6.07
N GLU A 84 -10.03 9.77 5.77
CA GLU A 84 -10.60 10.12 4.47
C GLU A 84 -9.62 10.00 3.29
N ILE A 85 -8.33 10.22 3.54
CA ILE A 85 -7.28 10.11 2.51
C ILE A 85 -7.24 8.72 1.84
N TRP A 86 -7.64 7.66 2.56
CA TRP A 86 -7.74 6.31 1.99
C TRP A 86 -8.83 6.19 0.91
N PHE A 87 -9.80 7.09 0.91
CA PHE A 87 -10.92 7.14 -0.02
C PHE A 87 -10.83 8.35 -0.96
N THR A 88 -9.65 8.99 -1.02
CA THR A 88 -9.40 10.17 -1.84
C THR A 88 -8.67 9.77 -3.12
N ASP A 89 -9.13 10.27 -4.27
CA ASP A 89 -8.48 10.08 -5.57
C ASP A 89 -7.18 10.93 -5.69
N ALA A 90 -6.45 10.77 -6.79
CA ALA A 90 -5.20 11.49 -7.04
C ALA A 90 -5.40 13.01 -7.23
N GLU A 91 -6.63 13.45 -7.56
CA GLU A 91 -7.02 14.84 -7.69
C GLU A 91 -7.57 15.46 -6.39
N GLY A 92 -7.63 14.68 -5.31
CA GLY A 92 -8.14 15.14 -4.01
C GLY A 92 -9.65 15.05 -3.85
N ARG A 93 -10.38 14.34 -4.74
CA ARG A 93 -11.82 14.12 -4.58
C ARG A 93 -12.08 12.94 -3.66
N LEU A 94 -12.98 13.15 -2.72
CA LEU A 94 -13.35 12.15 -1.73
C LEU A 94 -14.51 11.29 -2.23
N ASP A 95 -14.35 9.96 -2.14
CA ASP A 95 -15.45 9.02 -2.36
C ASP A 95 -16.31 8.89 -1.09
N HIS A 96 -17.33 9.74 -1.02
CA HIS A 96 -18.29 9.75 0.08
C HIS A 96 -19.10 8.45 0.18
N GLU A 97 -19.36 7.76 -0.93
CA GLU A 97 -20.13 6.52 -0.92
C GLU A 97 -19.31 5.37 -0.33
N ALA A 98 -18.04 5.26 -0.74
CA ALA A 98 -17.11 4.27 -0.18
C ALA A 98 -16.92 4.47 1.32
N ILE A 99 -16.80 5.72 1.79
CA ILE A 99 -16.72 6.03 3.23
C ILE A 99 -18.01 5.62 3.95
N ALA A 100 -19.17 5.98 3.42
CA ALA A 100 -20.45 5.64 4.06
C ALA A 100 -20.60 4.12 4.19
N ARG A 101 -20.25 3.37 3.14
CA ARG A 101 -20.27 1.90 3.14
C ARG A 101 -19.27 1.32 4.12
N TYR A 102 -18.05 1.84 4.16
CA TYR A 102 -17.03 1.44 5.12
C TYR A 102 -17.49 1.67 6.56
N ARG A 103 -18.03 2.86 6.88
CA ARG A 103 -18.54 3.18 8.22
C ARG A 103 -19.73 2.30 8.64
N ALA A 104 -20.55 1.88 7.68
CA ALA A 104 -21.70 1.02 7.95
C ALA A 104 -21.31 -0.46 8.14
N THR A 105 -20.26 -0.94 7.46
CA THR A 105 -19.95 -2.37 7.37
C THR A 105 -18.62 -2.77 8.03
N GLY A 106 -17.74 -1.81 8.33
CA GLY A 106 -16.35 -2.05 8.73
C GLY A 106 -15.49 -2.67 7.63
N THR A 107 -16.01 -2.80 6.41
CA THR A 107 -15.34 -3.47 5.30
C THR A 107 -15.10 -2.50 4.16
N VAL A 108 -13.91 -2.55 3.56
CA VAL A 108 -13.60 -1.86 2.31
C VAL A 108 -13.54 -2.89 1.19
N VAL A 109 -14.25 -2.62 0.10
CA VAL A 109 -14.16 -3.37 -1.17
C VAL A 109 -13.75 -2.37 -2.23
N ALA A 110 -12.60 -2.58 -2.86
CA ALA A 110 -12.03 -1.65 -3.82
C ALA A 110 -11.17 -2.37 -4.87
N GLU A 111 -10.76 -1.62 -5.88
CA GLU A 111 -9.77 -2.04 -6.86
C GLU A 111 -8.38 -1.55 -6.45
N TRP A 112 -7.36 -2.22 -6.97
CA TRP A 112 -5.96 -1.80 -6.85
C TRP A 112 -5.19 -2.20 -8.11
N ASP A 113 -4.12 -1.47 -8.38
CA ASP A 113 -3.23 -1.68 -9.52
C ASP A 113 -1.76 -1.91 -9.12
N CYS A 114 -1.47 -1.87 -7.81
CA CYS A 114 -0.18 -2.25 -7.27
C CYS A 114 -0.25 -2.87 -5.87
N SER A 115 0.83 -3.53 -5.48
CA SER A 115 0.99 -4.13 -4.15
C SER A 115 2.46 -4.18 -3.72
N PRO A 116 2.73 -4.16 -2.39
CA PRO A 116 4.06 -4.29 -1.85
C PRO A 116 4.49 -5.75 -1.95
N ILE A 117 5.70 -5.96 -2.45
CA ILE A 117 6.33 -7.28 -2.49
C ILE A 117 7.49 -7.32 -1.50
N GLY A 118 7.80 -8.52 -0.98
CA GLY A 118 9.02 -8.70 -0.21
C GLY A 118 10.20 -8.26 -1.07
N GLY A 119 11.01 -7.32 -0.58
CA GLY A 119 12.31 -7.07 -1.18
C GLY A 119 13.12 -8.36 -1.05
N GLY A 120 13.15 -9.15 -2.12
CA GLY A 120 14.21 -10.13 -2.34
C GLY A 120 15.50 -9.34 -2.45
N GLY A 121 16.51 -9.73 -1.69
CA GLY A 121 17.86 -9.20 -1.89
C GLY A 121 18.30 -9.54 -3.31
N ASP A 122 18.86 -8.54 -3.98
CA ASP A 122 19.72 -8.58 -5.17
C ASP A 122 19.52 -9.77 -6.14
N ASP A 123 18.76 -9.58 -7.22
CA ASP A 123 19.16 -9.86 -8.62
C ASP A 123 17.99 -9.54 -9.59
N ASP A 124 18.34 -8.90 -10.71
CA ASP A 124 17.60 -8.74 -11.97
C ASP A 124 16.08 -9.03 -12.07
N LEU A 125 15.32 -7.95 -12.33
CA LEU A 125 14.13 -7.99 -13.19
C LEU A 125 14.21 -6.89 -14.25
N VAL A 126 15.31 -6.84 -15.00
CA VAL A 126 15.21 -6.47 -16.41
C VAL A 126 14.74 -7.73 -17.16
N PRO A 127 13.67 -7.67 -17.97
CA PRO A 127 13.35 -8.79 -18.83
C PRO A 127 14.44 -8.85 -19.93
N GLU A 128 15.40 -9.75 -19.77
CA GLU A 128 16.18 -10.24 -20.91
C GLU A 128 15.21 -10.99 -21.83
N THR A 129 14.79 -10.32 -22.90
CA THR A 129 14.19 -10.94 -24.07
C THR A 129 15.19 -11.95 -24.64
N ASP A 130 14.93 -13.23 -24.39
CA ASP A 130 15.68 -14.38 -24.88
C ASP A 130 15.44 -14.64 -26.40
N ARG A 131 16.51 -15.03 -27.09
CA ARG A 131 16.65 -15.60 -28.45
C ARG A 131 16.32 -14.68 -29.64
N ARG A 132 17.22 -14.48 -30.61
CA ARG A 132 17.90 -15.52 -31.41
C ARG A 132 19.05 -14.94 -32.24
#